data_AF-A0A6V7JQN9-F1
#
_entry.id   AF-A0A6V7JQN9-F1
#
_cell.length_a   1.000
_cell.length_b   1.000
_cell.length_c   1.000
_cell.angle_alpha   90.00
_cell.angle_beta   90.00
_cell.angle_gamma   90.00
#
_symmetry.space_group_name_H-M   'P 1'
#
loop_
_entity.id
_entity.type
_entity.pdbx_description
1 polymer ?
#
loop_
_entity_poly.entity_id
_entity_poly.type
_entity_poly.pdbx_seq_one_letter_code
_entity_poly.pdbx_strand_id
1 'polypeptide(L)'
;IMVAAEFLSVDPYMRKFSTLQPIGATMVGSQVAKIIESKDPNYPVGGRIVGYLGWRSHTVLNMNKLSSEYLFNGRRPYLLPDIGNLPASTALGVLGMPG
;
A
#
# COMPACT_ATOMS: atom_id res chain seq x y z
N ILE A 1 -8.63 9.82 1.37
CA ILE A 1 -7.29 10.14 1.88
C ILE A 1 -6.31 10.27 0.72
N MET A 2 -5.30 11.13 0.85
CA MET A 2 -4.14 11.17 -0.04
C MET A 2 -2.94 10.64 0.74
N VAL A 3 -2.22 9.71 0.14
CA VAL A 3 -1.05 9.07 0.76
C VAL A 3 0.19 9.23 -0.11
N ALA A 4 1.34 9.37 0.52
CA ALA A 4 2.65 9.40 -0.10
C ALA A 4 3.42 8.13 0.24
N ALA A 5 3.97 7.45 -0.76
CA ALA A 5 4.74 6.23 -0.59
C ALA A 5 6.03 6.51 0.20
N GLU A 6 6.29 5.70 1.24
CA GLU A 6 7.58 5.71 1.95
C GLU A 6 8.40 4.45 1.59
N PHE A 7 7.73 3.32 1.41
CA PHE A 7 8.36 2.05 1.05
C PHE A 7 7.52 1.27 0.04
N LEU A 8 8.18 0.55 -0.85
CA LEU A 8 7.58 -0.33 -1.86
C LEU A 8 8.06 -1.77 -1.62
N SER A 9 7.18 -2.76 -1.76
CA SER A 9 7.59 -4.16 -1.79
C SER A 9 8.15 -4.52 -3.18
N VAL A 10 9.13 -5.42 -3.19
CA VAL A 10 9.72 -6.00 -4.39
C VAL A 10 9.73 -7.51 -4.20
N ASP A 11 8.73 -8.18 -4.78
CA ASP A 11 8.46 -9.59 -4.50
C ASP A 11 8.68 -10.45 -5.77
N PRO A 12 9.19 -11.69 -5.66
CA PRO A 12 9.45 -12.54 -6.82
C PRO A 12 8.21 -12.80 -7.71
N TYR A 13 7.01 -12.87 -7.10
CA TYR A 13 5.76 -13.06 -7.85
C TYR A 13 5.51 -11.94 -8.85
N MET A 14 5.98 -10.72 -8.57
CA MET A 14 5.74 -9.54 -9.42
C MET A 14 6.25 -9.74 -10.84
N ARG A 15 7.34 -10.51 -11.03
CA ARG A 15 7.84 -10.87 -12.36
C ARG A 15 6.76 -11.53 -13.21
N LYS A 16 6.03 -12.50 -12.64
CA LYS A 16 4.95 -13.19 -13.35
C LYS A 16 3.75 -12.28 -13.61
N PHE A 17 3.37 -11.43 -12.67
CA PHE A 17 2.22 -10.53 -12.87
C PHE A 17 2.52 -9.36 -13.81
N SER A 18 3.79 -8.92 -13.88
CA SER A 18 4.20 -7.84 -14.79
C SER A 18 3.93 -8.18 -16.26
N THR A 19 4.01 -9.46 -16.64
CA THR A 19 3.73 -9.91 -18.01
C THR A 19 2.24 -9.94 -18.35
N LEU A 20 1.36 -9.80 -17.36
CA LEU A 20 -0.09 -9.75 -17.54
C LEU A 20 -0.62 -8.32 -17.63
N GLN A 21 0.23 -7.32 -17.36
CA GLN A 21 -0.15 -5.91 -17.39
C GLN A 21 0.22 -5.30 -18.74
N PRO A 22 -0.60 -4.39 -19.29
CA PRO A 22 -0.25 -3.66 -20.51
C PRO A 22 0.93 -2.72 -20.25
N ILE A 23 1.70 -2.44 -21.31
CA ILE A 23 2.77 -1.44 -21.24
C ILE A 23 2.17 -0.09 -20.82
N GLY A 24 2.83 0.58 -19.88
CA GLY A 24 2.38 1.86 -19.31
C GLY A 24 1.47 1.72 -18.09
N ALA A 25 1.03 0.51 -17.73
CA ALA A 25 0.35 0.29 -16.45
C ALA A 25 1.29 0.54 -15.26
N THR A 26 0.71 0.98 -14.14
CA THR A 26 1.45 1.07 -12.88
C THR A 26 1.90 -0.32 -12.45
N MET A 27 3.20 -0.51 -12.18
CA MET A 27 3.72 -1.76 -11.64
C MET A 27 3.01 -2.08 -10.33
N VAL A 28 2.60 -3.34 -10.15
CA VAL A 28 1.88 -3.79 -8.97
C VAL A 28 2.80 -3.89 -7.74
N GLY A 29 2.23 -3.93 -6.54
CA GLY A 29 3.01 -4.12 -5.31
C GLY A 29 2.36 -3.49 -4.08
N SER A 30 2.79 -3.96 -2.92
CA SER A 30 2.39 -3.40 -1.63
C SER A 30 3.24 -2.18 -1.29
N GLN A 31 2.66 -1.26 -0.53
CA GLN A 31 3.33 -0.08 -0.02
C GLN A 31 3.09 0.08 1.47
N VAL A 32 4.07 0.70 2.13
CA VAL A 32 3.83 1.49 3.34
C VAL A 32 3.81 2.94 2.90
N ALA A 33 2.69 3.62 3.16
CA ALA A 33 2.46 4.99 2.72
C ALA A 33 1.95 5.86 3.87
N LYS A 34 2.47 7.09 3.95
CA LYS A 34 2.07 8.09 4.94
C LYS A 34 0.84 8.85 4.45
N ILE A 35 -0.15 9.02 5.30
CA ILE A 35 -1.33 9.86 5.05
C ILE A 35 -0.90 11.32 5.14
N ILE A 36 -0.93 12.02 4.01
CA ILE A 36 -0.56 13.44 3.93
C ILE A 36 -1.79 14.35 3.95
N GLU A 37 -2.94 13.86 3.50
CA GLU A 37 -4.23 14.57 3.60
C GLU A 37 -5.36 13.59 3.88
N SER A 38 -6.33 13.99 4.71
CA SER A 38 -7.48 13.14 5.03
C SER A 38 -8.76 13.94 5.24
N LYS A 39 -9.86 13.36 4.76
CA LYS A 39 -11.25 13.76 5.06
C LYS A 39 -12.00 12.64 5.80
N ASP A 40 -11.29 11.57 6.19
CA ASP A 40 -11.85 10.40 6.86
C ASP A 40 -11.27 10.32 8.28
N PRO A 41 -12.09 10.45 9.33
CA PRO A 41 -11.61 10.47 10.72
C PRO A 41 -10.95 9.16 11.15
N ASN A 42 -11.24 8.04 10.47
CA ASN A 42 -10.61 6.75 10.76
C ASN A 42 -9.17 6.66 10.23
N TYR A 43 -8.75 7.60 9.38
CA TYR A 43 -7.44 7.63 8.75
C TYR A 43 -6.80 9.01 8.94
N PRO A 44 -6.27 9.30 10.14
CA PRO A 44 -5.74 10.62 10.46
C PRO A 44 -4.46 10.94 9.67
N VAL A 45 -4.25 12.23 9.36
CA VAL A 45 -3.01 12.74 8.77
C VAL A 45 -1.81 12.41 9.67
N GLY A 46 -0.69 12.03 9.07
CA GLY A 46 0.50 11.57 9.78
C GLY A 46 0.52 10.07 10.07
N GLY A 47 -0.64 9.40 10.05
CA GLY A 47 -0.74 7.95 10.12
C GLY A 47 -0.10 7.28 8.90
N ARG A 48 0.20 5.98 9.04
CA ARG A 48 0.70 5.14 7.94
C ARG A 48 -0.31 4.07 7.61
N ILE A 49 -0.40 3.73 6.33
CA ILE A 49 -1.18 2.59 5.86
C ILE A 49 -0.26 1.56 5.21
N VAL A 50 -0.70 0.31 5.26
CA VAL A 50 -0.19 -0.78 4.44
C VAL A 50 -1.26 -1.12 3.42
N GLY A 51 -0.91 -1.21 2.15
CA GLY A 51 -1.88 -1.53 1.11
C GLY A 51 -1.27 -1.80 -0.24
N TYR A 52 -2.06 -2.39 -1.14
CA TYR A 52 -1.66 -2.67 -2.51
C TYR A 52 -1.91 -1.45 -3.39
N LEU A 53 -0.92 -0.56 -3.47
CA LEU A 53 -1.06 0.74 -4.14
C LEU A 53 -0.22 0.83 -5.44
N GLY A 54 0.50 -0.24 -5.78
CA GLY A 54 1.41 -0.30 -6.93
C GLY A 54 2.69 0.51 -6.69
N TRP A 55 3.46 0.80 -7.72
CA TRP A 55 4.66 1.64 -7.64
C TRP A 55 4.35 3.04 -8.17
N ARG A 56 4.01 3.93 -7.24
CA ARG A 56 3.76 5.35 -7.50
C ARG A 56 4.07 6.17 -6.25
N SER A 57 4.38 7.45 -6.42
CA SER A 57 4.72 8.32 -5.28
C SER A 57 3.50 8.72 -4.46
N HIS A 58 2.33 8.91 -5.09
CA HIS A 58 1.12 9.37 -4.43
C HIS A 58 -0.11 8.59 -4.89
N THR A 59 -1.03 8.34 -3.97
CA THR A 59 -2.31 7.67 -4.25
C THR A 59 -3.44 8.40 -3.53
N VAL A 60 -4.54 8.63 -4.24
CA VAL A 60 -5.79 9.12 -3.63
C VAL A 60 -6.73 7.92 -3.47
N LEU A 61 -7.18 7.67 -2.24
CA LEU A 61 -8.03 6.55 -1.89
C LEU A 61 -9.34 7.04 -1.28
N ASN A 62 -10.45 6.47 -1.72
CA ASN A 62 -11.73 6.56 -1.00
C ASN A 62 -11.94 5.25 -0.22
N MET A 63 -11.68 5.27 1.09
CA MET A 63 -11.72 4.08 1.94
C MET A 63 -13.11 3.43 2.03
N ASN A 64 -14.18 4.18 1.73
CA ASN A 64 -15.55 3.69 1.70
C ASN A 64 -15.96 3.13 0.33
N LYS A 65 -15.18 3.41 -0.73
CA LYS A 65 -15.45 3.02 -2.12
C LYS A 65 -14.16 2.62 -2.83
N LEU A 66 -13.51 1.57 -2.33
CA LEU A 66 -12.29 1.04 -2.93
C LEU A 66 -12.61 0.24 -4.19
N SER A 67 -11.90 0.52 -5.28
CA SER A 67 -11.86 -0.34 -6.47
C SER A 67 -11.09 -1.63 -6.18
N SER A 68 -11.38 -2.67 -6.97
CA SER A 68 -10.74 -4.00 -6.83
C SER A 68 -9.22 -3.96 -7.06
N GLU A 69 -8.70 -2.95 -7.75
CA GLU A 69 -7.26 -2.78 -7.99
C GLU A 69 -6.45 -2.54 -6.71
N TYR A 70 -7.08 -1.97 -5.66
CA TYR A 70 -6.45 -1.72 -4.37
C TYR A 70 -6.67 -2.88 -3.39
N LEU A 71 -7.28 -3.97 -3.84
CA LEU A 71 -7.48 -5.19 -3.08
C LEU A 71 -6.45 -6.23 -3.49
N PHE A 72 -5.76 -6.80 -2.51
CA PHE A 72 -4.87 -7.92 -2.74
C PHE A 72 -5.34 -9.13 -1.92
N ASN A 73 -5.72 -10.20 -2.60
CA ASN A 73 -6.36 -11.37 -2.00
C ASN A 73 -7.56 -10.99 -1.08
N GLY A 74 -8.36 -10.01 -1.51
CA GLY A 74 -9.49 -9.49 -0.73
C GLY A 74 -9.12 -8.58 0.44
N ARG A 75 -7.83 -8.36 0.73
CA ARG A 75 -7.37 -7.45 1.79
C ARG A 75 -7.43 -6.00 1.31
N ARG A 76 -8.07 -5.17 2.10
CA ARG A 76 -8.13 -3.70 1.91
C ARG A 76 -6.87 -3.06 2.48
N PRO A 77 -6.48 -1.84 2.03
CA PRO A 77 -5.51 -1.04 2.75
C PRO A 77 -5.96 -0.81 4.19
N TYR A 78 -5.03 -0.88 5.12
CA TYR A 78 -5.30 -0.77 6.55
C TYR A 78 -4.26 0.11 7.23
N LEU A 79 -4.59 0.70 8.37
CA LEU A 79 -3.62 1.44 9.19
C LEU A 79 -2.51 0.50 9.66
N LEU A 80 -1.26 0.93 9.52
CA LEU A 80 -0.12 0.24 10.12
C LEU A 80 -0.37 0.18 11.64
N PRO A 81 -0.46 -1.03 12.24
CA PRO A 81 -0.58 -1.16 13.69
C PRO A 81 0.65 -0.60 14.40
N ASP A 82 0.51 -0.36 15.70
CA ASP A 82 1.66 -0.03 16.55
C ASP A 82 2.64 -1.21 16.57
N ILE A 83 3.82 -1.00 16.00
CA ILE A 83 4.94 -1.94 15.95
C ILE A 83 6.12 -1.47 16.80
N GLY A 84 5.88 -0.52 17.72
CA GLY A 84 6.90 0.09 18.58
C GLY A 84 7.97 0.81 17.76
N ASN A 85 9.24 0.55 18.10
CA ASN A 85 10.40 1.20 17.47
C ASN A 85 10.89 0.51 16.18
N LEU A 86 10.15 -0.46 15.66
CA LEU A 86 10.53 -1.14 14.42
C LEU A 86 10.36 -0.21 13.21
N PRO A 87 11.25 -0.30 12.19
CA PRO A 87 11.07 0.44 10.94
C PRO A 87 9.74 0.09 10.29
N ALA A 88 9.03 1.10 9.76
CA ALA A 88 7.73 0.89 9.14
C ALA A 88 7.78 -0.08 7.93
N SER A 89 8.92 -0.16 7.24
CA SER A 89 9.18 -1.13 6.17
C SER A 89 9.04 -2.60 6.59
N THR A 90 9.13 -2.90 7.88
CA THR A 90 8.93 -4.25 8.44
C THR A 90 7.54 -4.80 8.11
N ALA A 91 6.55 -3.91 7.92
CA ALA A 91 5.19 -4.26 7.53
C ALA A 91 5.06 -4.80 6.09
N LEU A 92 6.11 -4.68 5.26
CA LEU A 92 6.17 -5.28 3.92
C LEU A 92 6.93 -6.60 3.92
N GLY A 93 7.97 -6.71 4.75
CA GLY A 93 8.81 -7.90 4.88
C GLY A 93 8.29 -8.87 5.94
N VAL A 94 8.95 -8.90 7.10
CA VAL A 94 8.73 -9.88 8.20
C VAL A 94 7.29 -9.90 8.73
N LEU A 95 6.56 -8.78 8.66
CA LEU A 95 5.15 -8.70 9.07
C LEU A 95 4.20 -8.59 7.87
N GLY A 96 4.73 -8.61 6.66
CA GLY A 96 4.02 -8.40 5.41
C GLY A 96 3.74 -9.70 4.66
N MET A 97 3.74 -9.65 3.32
CA MET A 97 3.73 -10.85 2.49
C MET A 97 4.85 -10.74 1.47
N PRO A 98 5.55 -11.84 1.13
CA PRO A 98 5.30 -13.24 1.55
C PRO A 98 5.99 -13.65 2.87
N GLY A 99 6.47 -12.69 3.66
CA GLY A 99 7.23 -12.93 4.90
C GLY A 99 6.53 -13.78 5.95
#